data_AF-A0AAV8ZSL8-F1
#
_entry.id   AF-A0AAV8ZSL8-F1
#
_cell.length_a   1.000
_cell.length_b   1.000
_cell.length_c   1.000
_cell.angle_alpha   90.00
_cell.angle_beta   90.00
_cell.angle_gamma   90.00
#
_symmetry.space_group_name_H-M   'P 1'
#
loop_
_entity.id
_entity.type
_entity.pdbx_description
1 polymer ?
#
loop_
_entity_poly.entity_id
_entity_poly.type
_entity_poly.pdbx_seq_one_letter_code
_entity_poly.pdbx_strand_id
1 'polypeptide(L)' 'MTNMPFGQIPVLEHEGKTAHQSIAIARYLAKQVKLIGKDDWEDLEIDAAVDTVNDLRQSK' A
#
# COMPACT_ATOMS: atom_id res chain seq x y z
N MET A 1 3.86 -19.82 -12.47
CA MET A 1 4.43 -18.64 -11.78
C MET A 1 4.30 -17.39 -12.65
N THR A 2 3.11 -17.13 -13.20
CA THR A 2 2.91 -16.05 -14.20
C THR A 2 2.27 -14.79 -13.60
N ASN A 3 1.81 -14.87 -12.34
CA ASN A 3 1.05 -13.82 -11.64
C ASN A 3 1.85 -13.10 -10.53
N MET A 4 3.19 -13.18 -10.52
CA MET A 4 4.01 -12.38 -9.59
C MET A 4 4.70 -11.26 -10.36
N PRO A 5 4.11 -10.05 -10.41
CA PRO A 5 4.82 -8.88 -10.93
C PRO A 5 6.18 -8.76 -10.25
N PHE A 6 7.25 -8.65 -11.05
CA PHE A 6 8.63 -8.54 -10.58
C PHE A 6 9.15 -9.72 -9.75
N GLY A 7 8.45 -10.87 -9.74
CA GLY A 7 8.82 -12.03 -8.94
C GLY A 7 8.76 -11.78 -7.43
N GLN A 8 8.05 -10.73 -7.00
CA GLN A 8 7.96 -10.30 -5.61
C GLN A 8 6.56 -10.54 -5.05
N ILE A 9 6.51 -10.75 -3.73
CA ILE A 9 5.30 -10.76 -2.91
C ILE A 9 5.32 -9.56 -1.95
N PRO A 10 4.16 -9.03 -1.51
CA PRO A 10 2.81 -9.50 -1.78
C PRO A 10 2.24 -9.08 -3.15
N VAL A 11 1.24 -9.83 -3.61
CA VAL A 11 0.41 -9.55 -4.79
C VAL A 11 -1.06 -9.53 -4.37
N LEU A 12 -1.80 -8.52 -4.80
CA LEU A 12 -3.25 -8.42 -4.63
C LEU A 12 -3.93 -8.76 -5.96
N GLU A 13 -4.88 -9.69 -5.94
CA GLU A 13 -5.83 -9.93 -7.03
C GLU A 13 -7.23 -9.48 -6.58
N HIS A 14 -7.81 -8.48 -7.24
CA HIS A 14 -9.12 -7.93 -6.91
C HIS A 14 -9.85 -7.51 -8.18
N GLU A 15 -11.07 -8.02 -8.38
CA GLU A 15 -11.90 -7.75 -9.56
C GLU A 15 -11.17 -7.96 -10.91
N GLY A 16 -10.37 -9.03 -11.01
CA GLY A 16 -9.60 -9.33 -12.22
C GLY A 16 -8.42 -8.40 -12.48
N LYS A 17 -8.12 -7.47 -11.57
CA LYS A 17 -6.90 -6.64 -11.58
C LYS A 17 -5.86 -7.21 -10.63
N THR A 18 -4.60 -7.08 -11.01
CA THR A 18 -3.45 -7.50 -10.20
C THR A 18 -2.60 -6.30 -9.83
N ALA A 19 -2.27 -6.16 -8.54
CA ALA A 19 -1.38 -5.12 -8.03
C ALA A 19 -0.24 -5.73 -7.19
N HIS A 20 0.88 -5.03 -7.12
CA HIS A 20 2.05 -5.37 -6.29
C HIS A 20 2.50 -4.10 -5.55
N GLN A 21 3.52 -4.21 -4.69
CA GLN A 21 3.94 -3.23 -3.67
C GLN A 21 3.03 -3.21 -2.44
N SER A 22 3.58 -3.67 -1.31
CA SER A 22 2.84 -3.86 -0.06
C SER A 22 2.15 -2.60 0.46
N ILE A 23 2.82 -1.45 0.41
CA ILE A 23 2.26 -0.17 0.89
C ILE A 23 1.16 0.33 -0.04
N ALA A 24 1.33 0.20 -1.36
CA ALA A 24 0.30 0.58 -2.32
C ALA A 24 -0.97 -0.28 -2.17
N ILE A 25 -0.79 -1.60 -1.97
CA ILE A 25 -1.88 -2.54 -1.67
C ILE A 25 -2.60 -2.14 -0.38
N ALA A 26 -1.85 -1.84 0.69
CA ALA A 26 -2.43 -1.44 1.98
C ALA A 26 -3.26 -0.15 1.86
N ARG A 27 -2.73 0.87 1.18
CA ARG A 27 -3.44 2.13 0.93
C ARG A 27 -4.71 1.93 0.10
N TYR A 28 -4.67 1.06 -0.91
CA TYR A 28 -5.86 0.73 -1.69
C TYR A 28 -6.94 0.06 -0.82
N LEU A 29 -6.56 -0.93 -0.02
CA LEU A 29 -7.50 -1.63 0.88
C LEU A 29 -8.06 -0.70 1.95
N ALA A 30 -7.24 0.20 2.50
CA ALA A 30 -7.67 1.22 3.46
C ALA A 30 -8.80 2.09 2.89
N LYS A 31 -8.70 2.49 1.61
CA LYS A 31 -9.78 3.19 0.90
C LYS A 31 -11.06 2.35 0.80
N GLN A 32 -10.95 1.06 0.49
CA GLN A 32 -12.12 0.16 0.40
C GLN A 32 -12.85 0.01 1.75
N VAL A 33 -12.12 0.00 2.86
CA VAL A 33 -12.68 -0.17 4.21
C VAL A 33 -12.85 1.13 5.00
N LYS A 34 -12.66 2.29 4.37
CA LYS A 34 -12.81 3.63 4.98
C LYS A 34 -11.87 3.88 6.17
N LEU A 35 -10.64 3.35 6.09
CA LEU A 35 -9.54 3.65 7.02
C LEU A 35 -8.62 4.73 6.43
N ILE A 36 -9.21 5.85 6.01
CA ILE A 36 -8.51 6.99 5.39
C ILE A 36 -8.87 8.28 6.13
N GLY A 37 -8.14 9.35 5.84
CA GLY A 37 -8.43 10.70 6.32
C GLY A 37 -9.74 11.24 5.76
N LYS A 38 -10.21 12.34 6.35
CA LYS A 38 -11.42 13.06 5.92
C LYS A 38 -11.15 13.98 4.74
N ASP A 39 -9.90 14.36 4.53
CA ASP A 39 -9.44 15.23 3.44
C ASP A 39 -8.03 14.82 2.98
N ASP A 40 -7.56 15.49 1.91
CA ASP A 40 -6.26 15.21 1.31
C ASP A 40 -5.09 15.49 2.26
N TRP A 41 -5.27 16.35 3.27
CA TRP A 41 -4.23 16.66 4.24
C TRP A 41 -4.10 15.57 5.31
N GLU A 42 -5.22 15.08 5.84
CA GLU A 42 -5.21 13.94 6.76
C GLU A 42 -4.66 12.67 6.06
N ASP A 43 -4.98 12.44 4.78
CA ASP A 43 -4.40 11.36 3.98
C ASP A 43 -2.88 11.52 3.81
N LEU A 44 -2.40 12.75 3.59
CA LEU A 44 -0.97 13.05 3.53
C LEU A 44 -0.26 12.72 4.85
N GLU A 45 -0.86 13.05 5.99
CA GLU A 45 -0.30 12.74 7.31
C GLU A 45 -0.21 11.23 7.57
N ILE A 46 -1.23 10.46 7.15
CA ILE A 46 -1.22 9.00 7.21
C ILE A 46 -0.08 8.45 6.35
N ASP A 47 0.04 8.93 5.11
CA ASP A 47 1.09 8.50 4.19
C ASP A 47 2.49 8.82 4.71
N ALA A 48 2.70 10.02 5.24
CA ALA A 48 3.97 10.42 5.83
C ALA A 48 4.38 9.51 7.00
N ALA A 49 3.42 9.12 7.86
CA ALA A 49 3.69 8.22 8.97
C ALA A 49 4.06 6.80 8.50
N VAL A 50 3.32 6.25 7.54
CA VAL A 50 3.59 4.93 6.95
C VAL A 50 4.95 4.90 6.25
N ASP A 51 5.26 5.93 5.47
CA ASP A 51 6.53 6.02 4.73
C ASP A 51 7.71 6.22 5.68
N THR A 52 7.56 7.00 6.76
CA THR A 52 8.59 7.11 7.82
C THR A 52 8.89 5.75 8.44
N VAL A 53 7.87 4.96 8.79
CA VAL A 53 8.06 3.60 9.32
C VAL A 53 8.72 2.67 8.28
N ASN A 54 8.36 2.82 7.01
CA ASN A 54 8.97 2.06 5.92
C ASN A 54 10.46 2.41 5.72
N ASP A 55 10.82 3.69 5.81
CA ASP A 55 12.20 4.16 5.71
C ASP A 55 13.03 3.61 6.88
N LEU A 56 12.50 3.65 8.11
CA LEU A 56 13.14 3.05 9.28
C LEU A 56 13.33 1.53 9.15
N ARG A 57 12.37 0.83 8.52
CA ARG A 57 12.51 -0.60 8.22
C ARG A 57 13.63 -0.88 7.20
N GLN A 58 13.84 0.03 6.27
CA GLN A 58 14.86 -0.08 5.23
C GLN A 58 16.24 0.41 5.68
N SER A 59 16.30 1.29 6.68
CA SER A 59 17.57 1.72 7.29
C SER A 59 18.21 0.55 8.05
N LYS A 60 19.26 -0.01 7.45
CA LYS A 60 20.23 -0.88 8.10
C LYS A 60 21.47 -0.08 8.50
#